data_AF-T1AYF4-F1
#
_entry.id   AF-T1AYF4-F1
#
_cell.length_a   1.000
_cell.length_b   1.000
_cell.length_c   1.000
_cell.angle_alpha   90.00
_cell.angle_beta   90.00
_cell.angle_gamma   90.00
#
_symmetry.space_group_name_H-M   'P 1'
#
loop_
_entity.id
_entity.type
_entity.pdbx_description
1 polymer ?
#
loop_
_entity_poly.entity_id
_entity_poly.type
_entity_poly.pdbx_seq_one_letter_code
_entity_poly.pdbx_strand_id
1 'polypeptide(L)'
;MNGRDVEDTLRSEAVNAAVSVVAAHRVVRAAMVDRQREWAANQPVGTVAEGRDTATVVFPEATLKVFLTASLEERQRRRGDESAESVARRDAVDSTRDASPLRAAPGACVVDTTDVAVADVVKEIMTCLATRTSC
;
A
#
# COMPACT_ATOMS: atom_id res chain seq x y z
N MET A 1 15.39 10.51 -11.31
CA MET A 1 14.60 11.26 -12.34
C MET A 1 15.55 11.93 -13.33
N ASN A 2 15.47 11.58 -14.63
CA ASN A 2 16.35 12.14 -15.69
C ASN A 2 17.84 12.13 -15.31
N GLY A 3 18.34 11.00 -14.79
CA GLY A 3 19.73 10.84 -14.35
C GLY A 3 20.08 11.42 -12.97
N ARG A 4 19.15 12.06 -12.27
CA ARG A 4 19.37 12.57 -10.90
C ARG A 4 18.74 11.66 -9.84
N ASP A 5 19.44 11.51 -8.72
CA ASP A 5 18.85 10.93 -7.52
C ASP A 5 17.82 11.91 -6.93
N VAL A 6 16.69 11.38 -6.48
CA VAL A 6 15.57 12.14 -5.91
C VAL A 6 15.04 11.51 -4.63
N GLU A 7 15.71 10.48 -4.08
CA GLU A 7 15.21 9.70 -2.95
C GLU A 7 14.75 10.56 -1.77
N ASP A 8 15.58 11.51 -1.35
CA ASP A 8 15.26 12.42 -0.23
C ASP A 8 14.07 13.34 -0.55
N THR A 9 13.94 13.76 -1.80
CA THR A 9 12.89 14.70 -2.22
C THR A 9 11.51 14.03 -2.30
N LEU A 10 11.46 12.70 -2.53
CA LEU A 10 10.21 11.94 -2.62
C LEU A 10 9.41 12.00 -1.32
N ARG A 11 10.05 12.25 -0.18
CA ARG A 11 9.40 12.36 1.14
C ARG A 11 9.12 13.80 1.58
N SER A 12 9.44 14.78 0.74
CA SER A 12 9.19 16.20 1.05
C SER A 12 7.70 16.50 1.24
N GLU A 13 7.39 17.53 2.03
CA GLU A 13 6.01 17.99 2.24
C GLU A 13 5.30 18.34 0.93
N ALA A 14 6.01 18.99 -0.01
CA ALA A 14 5.47 19.35 -1.31
C ALA A 14 5.03 18.11 -2.12
N VAL A 15 5.82 17.03 -2.10
CA VAL A 15 5.46 15.77 -2.77
C VAL A 15 4.30 15.10 -2.04
N ASN A 16 4.34 15.03 -0.71
CA ASN A 16 3.26 14.46 0.10
C ASN A 16 1.93 15.20 -0.09
N ALA A 17 1.95 16.51 -0.31
CA ALA A 17 0.76 17.32 -0.58
C ALA A 17 0.20 17.08 -2.00
N ALA A 18 1.07 16.84 -2.98
CA ALA A 18 0.68 16.68 -4.38
C ALA A 18 0.31 15.25 -4.78
N VAL A 19 0.87 14.24 -4.12
CA VAL A 19 0.79 12.83 -4.58
C VAL A 19 -0.64 12.32 -4.71
N SER A 20 -1.53 12.66 -3.77
CA SER A 20 -2.93 12.21 -3.83
C SER A 20 -3.68 12.80 -5.03
N VAL A 21 -3.39 14.07 -5.38
CA VAL A 21 -4.00 14.74 -6.54
C VAL A 21 -3.54 14.08 -7.84
N VAL A 22 -2.23 13.81 -7.97
CA VAL A 22 -1.66 13.16 -9.15
C VAL A 22 -2.16 11.72 -9.28
N ALA A 23 -2.22 10.98 -8.18
CA ALA A 23 -2.67 9.57 -8.15
C ALA A 23 -4.15 9.40 -8.52
N ALA A 24 -4.98 10.44 -8.35
CA ALA A 24 -6.39 10.42 -8.75
C ALA A 24 -6.57 10.54 -10.28
N HIS A 25 -5.55 10.97 -11.03
CA HIS A 25 -5.66 11.15 -12.47
C HIS A 25 -5.65 9.81 -13.22
N ARG A 26 -6.77 9.43 -13.85
CA ARG A 26 -6.95 8.10 -14.47
C ARG A 26 -5.84 7.69 -15.44
N VAL A 27 -5.38 8.62 -16.29
CA VAL A 27 -4.32 8.35 -17.28
C VAL A 27 -2.98 8.04 -16.60
N VAL A 28 -2.63 8.80 -15.55
CA VAL A 28 -1.42 8.55 -14.75
C VAL A 28 -1.54 7.20 -14.06
N ARG A 29 -2.71 6.93 -13.47
CA ARG A 29 -2.97 5.67 -12.76
C ARG A 29 -2.82 4.47 -13.69
N ALA A 30 -3.43 4.50 -14.88
CA ALA A 30 -3.34 3.42 -15.87
C ALA A 30 -1.88 3.17 -16.28
N ALA A 31 -1.16 4.23 -16.66
CA ALA A 31 0.24 4.15 -17.04
C ALA A 31 1.15 3.58 -15.93
N MET A 32 0.79 3.81 -14.65
CA MET A 32 1.50 3.23 -13.51
C MET A 32 1.12 1.77 -13.22
N VAL A 33 -0.15 1.38 -13.40
CA VAL A 33 -0.57 -0.03 -13.29
C VAL A 33 0.22 -0.87 -14.28
N ASP A 34 0.29 -0.44 -15.54
CA ASP A 34 0.94 -1.21 -16.61
C ASP A 34 2.42 -1.42 -16.30
N ARG A 35 3.12 -0.37 -15.85
CA ARG A 35 4.52 -0.46 -15.42
C ARG A 35 4.73 -1.40 -14.24
N GLN A 36 3.84 -1.36 -13.24
CA GLN A 36 3.93 -2.24 -12.07
C GLN A 36 3.76 -3.71 -12.48
N ARG A 37 2.80 -4.00 -13.36
CA ARG A 37 2.55 -5.35 -13.88
C ARG A 37 3.69 -5.86 -14.74
N GLU A 38 4.20 -5.04 -15.65
CA GLU A 38 5.37 -5.36 -16.48
C GLU A 38 6.60 -5.68 -15.62
N TRP A 39 6.87 -4.84 -14.60
CA TRP A 39 7.99 -5.08 -13.70
C TRP A 39 7.86 -6.40 -12.93
N ALA A 40 6.66 -6.68 -12.39
CA ALA A 40 6.39 -7.92 -11.65
C ALA A 40 6.49 -9.17 -12.53
N ALA A 41 6.02 -9.11 -13.77
CA ALA A 41 6.10 -10.22 -14.73
C ALA A 41 7.55 -10.60 -15.09
N ASN A 42 8.47 -9.64 -14.97
CA ASN A 42 9.90 -9.84 -15.22
C ASN A 42 10.69 -10.32 -13.98
N GLN A 43 10.03 -10.54 -12.83
CA GLN A 43 10.71 -11.04 -11.63
C GLN A 43 10.72 -12.57 -11.58
N PRO A 44 11.90 -13.24 -11.55
CA PRO A 44 11.99 -14.69 -11.67
C PRO A 44 11.50 -15.46 -10.44
N VAL A 45 11.46 -14.81 -9.27
CA VAL A 45 11.13 -15.44 -7.97
C VAL A 45 9.78 -14.96 -7.40
N GLY A 46 9.01 -14.22 -8.20
CA GLY A 46 7.80 -13.54 -7.74
C GLY A 46 8.07 -12.15 -7.16
N THR A 47 7.05 -11.55 -6.56
CA THR A 47 7.07 -10.15 -6.14
C THR A 47 6.20 -9.93 -4.91
N VAL A 48 6.70 -9.15 -3.95
CA VAL A 48 5.89 -8.51 -2.91
C VAL A 48 5.65 -7.07 -3.35
N ALA A 49 4.38 -6.71 -3.55
CA ALA A 49 3.99 -5.37 -3.96
C ALA A 49 3.16 -4.69 -2.85
N GLU A 50 3.52 -3.47 -2.49
CA GLU A 50 2.82 -2.65 -1.51
C GLU A 50 2.11 -1.48 -2.21
N GLY A 51 0.92 -1.13 -1.74
CA GLY A 51 0.17 0.02 -2.23
C GLY A 51 -1.27 0.01 -1.75
N ARG A 52 -2.04 1.03 -2.17
CA ARG A 52 -3.42 1.24 -1.70
C ARG A 52 -4.44 0.32 -2.36
N ASP A 53 -4.26 0.05 -3.64
CA ASP A 53 -5.17 -0.71 -4.50
C ASP A 53 -4.44 -1.86 -5.21
N THR A 54 -3.32 -2.30 -4.64
CA THR A 54 -2.50 -3.37 -5.18
C THR A 54 -3.30 -4.67 -5.31
N ALA A 55 -4.04 -5.06 -4.28
CA ALA A 55 -4.81 -6.30 -4.26
C ALA A 55 -6.18 -6.21 -4.95
N THR A 56 -6.68 -5.00 -5.24
CA THR A 56 -8.02 -4.77 -5.83
C THR A 56 -7.95 -4.38 -7.30
N VAL A 57 -6.87 -3.74 -7.73
CA VAL A 57 -6.73 -3.20 -9.09
C VAL A 57 -5.46 -3.69 -9.77
N VAL A 58 -4.30 -3.59 -9.13
CA VAL A 58 -3.02 -3.89 -9.79
C VAL A 58 -2.89 -5.41 -10.01
N PHE A 59 -3.01 -6.19 -8.95
CA PHE A 59 -2.87 -7.65 -8.93
C PHE A 59 -4.09 -8.30 -8.26
N PRO A 60 -5.29 -8.24 -8.90
CA PRO A 60 -6.50 -8.84 -8.36
C PRO A 60 -6.40 -10.37 -8.24
N GLU A 61 -5.48 -11.02 -8.96
CA GLU A 61 -5.23 -12.47 -8.90
C GLU A 61 -3.98 -12.83 -8.09
N ALA A 62 -3.49 -11.93 -7.22
CA ALA A 62 -2.34 -12.22 -6.37
C ALA A 62 -2.55 -13.46 -5.50
N THR A 63 -1.53 -14.33 -5.41
CA THR A 63 -1.53 -15.56 -4.61
C THR A 63 -1.92 -15.30 -3.15
N LEU A 64 -1.38 -14.24 -2.57
CA LEU A 64 -1.76 -13.73 -1.26
C LEU A 64 -2.10 -12.23 -1.37
N LYS A 65 -3.25 -11.87 -0.78
CA LYS A 65 -3.69 -10.49 -0.63
C LYS A 65 -3.67 -10.17 0.87
N VAL A 66 -2.93 -9.15 1.27
CA VAL A 66 -2.85 -8.70 2.67
C VAL A 66 -3.41 -7.29 2.76
N PHE A 67 -4.25 -7.05 3.76
CA PHE A 67 -4.71 -5.72 4.13
C PHE A 67 -4.24 -5.42 5.54
N LEU A 68 -3.22 -4.56 5.66
CA LEU A 68 -2.72 -4.12 6.96
C LEU A 68 -3.55 -2.96 7.49
N THR A 69 -3.98 -3.06 8.74
CA THR A 69 -4.65 -1.97 9.46
C THR A 69 -3.97 -1.73 10.81
N ALA A 70 -4.31 -0.60 11.44
CA ALA A 70 -3.98 -0.28 12.82
C ALA A 70 -4.87 0.87 13.29
N SER A 71 -5.02 1.00 14.61
CA SER A 71 -5.67 2.16 15.22
C SER A 71 -5.04 3.47 14.75
N LEU A 72 -5.83 4.54 14.75
CA LEU A 72 -5.35 5.85 14.33
C LEU A 72 -4.24 6.34 15.28
N GLU A 73 -4.40 6.07 16.57
CA GLU A 73 -3.45 6.38 17.63
C GLU A 73 -2.10 5.67 17.41
N GLU A 74 -2.13 4.37 17.06
CA GLU A 74 -0.91 3.61 16.80
C GLU A 74 -0.19 4.13 15.54
N ARG A 75 -0.94 4.49 14.50
CA ARG A 75 -0.36 5.03 13.26
C ARG A 75 0.23 6.42 13.46
N GLN A 76 -0.38 7.25 14.28
CA GLN A 76 0.21 8.52 14.72
C GLN A 76 1.49 8.29 15.52
N ARG A 77 1.43 7.41 16.54
CA ARG A 77 2.59 7.06 17.38
C ARG A 77 3.79 6.60 16.55
N ARG A 78 3.57 5.77 15.52
CA ARG A 78 4.63 5.30 14.60
C ARG A 78 5.18 6.38 13.68
N ARG A 79 4.37 7.39 13.33
CA ARG A 79 4.75 8.50 12.45
C ARG A 79 5.46 9.64 13.19
N GLY A 80 5.33 9.68 14.52
CA GLY A 80 6.06 10.59 15.39
C GLY A 80 5.59 12.05 15.25
N ASP A 81 6.09 12.74 14.23
CA ASP A 81 5.95 14.19 14.04
C ASP A 81 4.69 14.59 13.23
N GLU A 82 3.94 13.62 12.70
CA GLU A 82 2.74 13.91 11.90
C GLU A 82 1.49 14.07 12.79
N SER A 83 0.75 15.17 12.63
CA SER A 83 -0.46 15.43 13.43
C SER A 83 -1.55 14.38 13.20
N ALA A 84 -2.38 14.21 14.23
CA ALA A 84 -3.55 13.35 14.17
C ALA A 84 -4.48 13.66 13.00
N GLU A 85 -4.74 14.94 12.75
CA GLU A 85 -5.60 15.35 11.66
C GLU A 85 -4.97 15.08 10.29
N SER A 86 -3.63 15.19 10.16
CA SER A 86 -2.96 14.90 8.89
C SER A 86 -3.07 13.42 8.52
N VAL A 87 -2.87 12.53 9.50
CA VAL A 87 -3.03 11.08 9.30
C VAL A 87 -4.48 10.75 8.93
N ALA A 88 -5.45 11.25 9.71
CA ALA A 88 -6.86 11.00 9.46
C ALA A 88 -7.34 11.56 8.11
N ARG A 89 -6.90 12.76 7.73
CA ARG A 89 -7.21 13.36 6.42
C ARG A 89 -6.68 12.50 5.28
N ARG A 90 -5.46 11.97 5.40
CA ARG A 90 -4.86 11.11 4.38
C ARG A 90 -5.64 9.81 4.22
N ASP A 91 -6.03 9.18 5.34
CA ASP A 91 -6.87 7.99 5.31
C ASP A 91 -8.22 8.24 4.66
N ALA A 92 -8.86 9.36 5.00
CA ALA A 92 -10.13 9.76 4.43
C ALA A 92 -10.00 9.94 2.91
N VAL A 93 -8.99 10.65 2.43
CA VAL A 93 -8.72 10.84 0.99
C VAL A 93 -8.46 9.49 0.30
N ASP A 94 -7.64 8.62 0.90
CA ASP A 94 -7.27 7.34 0.30
C ASP A 94 -8.47 6.36 0.26
N SER A 95 -9.36 6.38 1.25
CA SER A 95 -10.53 5.49 1.34
C SER A 95 -11.76 5.99 0.58
N THR A 96 -11.88 7.30 0.31
CA THR A 96 -13.06 7.89 -0.36
C THR A 96 -12.84 8.24 -1.83
N ARG A 97 -11.63 8.12 -2.36
CA ARG A 97 -11.35 8.44 -3.77
C ARG A 97 -12.15 7.56 -4.75
N ASP A 98 -12.72 8.19 -5.78
CA ASP A 98 -13.48 7.50 -6.84
C ASP A 98 -12.66 6.44 -7.58
N ALA A 99 -11.37 6.74 -7.81
CA ALA A 99 -10.44 5.83 -8.46
C ALA A 99 -9.71 4.99 -7.41
N SER A 100 -10.08 3.71 -7.32
CA SER A 100 -9.36 2.70 -6.55
C SER A 100 -9.21 2.99 -5.05
N PRO A 101 -10.31 3.19 -4.30
CA PRO A 101 -10.22 3.51 -2.88
C PRO A 101 -9.51 2.41 -2.08
N LEU A 102 -8.90 2.80 -0.98
CA LEU A 102 -8.26 1.89 -0.02
C LEU A 102 -9.33 1.05 0.68
N ARG A 103 -9.38 -0.24 0.36
CA ARG A 103 -10.27 -1.22 0.96
C ARG A 103 -9.68 -2.61 0.84
N ALA A 104 -10.01 -3.48 1.79
CA ALA A 104 -9.63 -4.88 1.74
C ALA A 104 -10.22 -5.54 0.49
N ALA A 105 -9.39 -6.24 -0.27
CA ALA A 105 -9.86 -7.03 -1.41
C ALA A 105 -10.67 -8.24 -0.91
N PRO A 106 -11.64 -8.74 -1.70
CA PRO A 106 -12.29 -10.01 -1.40
C PRO A 106 -11.26 -11.13 -1.18
N GLY A 107 -11.40 -11.83 -0.05
CA GLY A 107 -10.46 -12.87 0.37
C GLY A 107 -9.09 -12.33 0.80
N ALA A 108 -8.92 -11.06 1.16
CA ALA A 108 -7.66 -10.60 1.77
C ALA A 108 -7.51 -11.12 3.20
N CYS A 109 -6.27 -11.48 3.58
CA CYS A 109 -5.87 -11.65 4.97
C CYS A 109 -5.78 -10.24 5.60
N VAL A 110 -6.72 -9.93 6.49
CA VAL A 110 -6.76 -8.65 7.20
C VAL A 110 -5.93 -8.81 8.47
N VAL A 111 -4.87 -8.02 8.61
CA VAL A 111 -3.96 -8.06 9.76
C VAL A 111 -4.02 -6.74 10.48
N ASP A 112 -4.56 -6.75 11.70
CA ASP A 112 -4.49 -5.58 12.59
C ASP A 112 -3.14 -5.56 13.28
N THR A 113 -2.38 -4.50 13.03
CA THR A 113 -1.04 -4.33 13.56
C THR A 113 -1.01 -3.48 14.82
N THR A 114 -2.16 -3.11 15.39
CA THR A 114 -2.27 -2.33 16.64
C THR A 114 -1.55 -3.05 17.79
N ASP A 115 -0.56 -2.41 18.39
CA ASP A 115 0.28 -2.97 19.46
C ASP A 115 1.02 -4.29 19.08
N VAL A 116 1.13 -4.60 17.79
CA VAL A 116 1.84 -5.80 17.30
C VAL A 116 3.25 -5.44 16.84
N ALA A 117 4.23 -6.23 17.25
CA ALA A 117 5.61 -6.08 16.80
C ALA A 117 5.76 -6.51 15.33
N VAL A 118 6.67 -5.87 14.59
CA VAL A 118 6.91 -6.16 13.16
C VAL A 118 7.18 -7.65 12.90
N ALA A 119 7.95 -8.31 13.76
CA ALA A 119 8.26 -9.73 13.61
C ALA A 119 7.00 -10.63 13.66
N ASP A 120 6.05 -10.28 14.51
CA ASP A 120 4.79 -11.01 14.64
C ASP A 120 3.86 -10.76 13.45
N VAL A 121 3.83 -9.53 12.94
CA VAL A 121 3.11 -9.20 11.69
C VAL A 121 3.66 -10.02 10.52
N VAL A 122 5.00 -10.10 10.39
CA VAL A 122 5.64 -10.90 9.34
C VAL A 122 5.28 -12.38 9.48
N LYS A 123 5.31 -12.91 10.71
CA LYS A 123 4.93 -14.30 10.99
C LYS A 123 3.47 -14.60 10.62
N GLU A 124 2.56 -13.68 10.90
CA GLU A 124 1.15 -13.79 10.53
C GLU A 124 0.96 -13.83 9.01
N ILE A 125 1.62 -12.92 8.28
CA ILE A 125 1.60 -12.91 6.81
C ILE A 125 2.11 -14.24 6.24
N MET A 126 3.21 -14.77 6.77
CA MET A 126 3.75 -16.07 6.36
C MET A 126 2.78 -17.22 6.63
N THR A 127 2.01 -17.16 7.73
CA THR A 127 0.98 -18.15 8.06
C THR A 127 -0.20 -18.06 7.07
N CYS A 128 -0.62 -16.85 6.73
CA CYS A 128 -1.62 -16.61 5.68
C CYS A 128 -1.17 -17.13 4.30
N LEU A 129 0.13 -17.07 3.98
CA LEU A 129 0.67 -17.65 2.75
C LEU A 129 0.61 -19.19 2.78
N ALA A 130 1.10 -19.81 3.85
CA ALA A 130 1.21 -21.27 3.96
C ALA A 130 -0.15 -21.98 3.85
N THR A 131 -1.18 -21.41 4.46
CA THR A 131 -2.56 -21.94 4.40
C THR A 131 -3.17 -21.93 3.00
N ARG A 132 -2.67 -21.07 2.10
CA ARG A 132 -3.17 -20.94 0.71
C ARG A 132 -2.44 -21.81 -0.29
N THR A 133 -1.15 -22.07 -0.07
CA THR A 133 -0.35 -22.95 -0.93
C THR A 133 -0.51 -24.44 -0.61
N SER A 134 -1.25 -24.77 0.46
CA SER A 134 -1.50 -26.16 0.89
C SER A 134 -2.80 -26.76 0.33
N CYS A 135 -3.47 -26.08 -0.61
CA CYS A 135 -4.65 -26.54 -1.34
C CYS A 135 -4.35 -26.70 -2.83
#